data_AF-A0A5C5R6U6-F1
#
_entry.id   AF-A0A5C5R6U6-F1
#
_cell.length_a   1.000
_cell.length_b   1.000
_cell.length_c   1.000
_cell.angle_alpha   90.00
_cell.angle_beta   90.00
_cell.angle_gamma   90.00
#
_symmetry.space_group_name_H-M   'P 1'
#
loop_
_entity.id
_entity.type
_entity.pdbx_description
1 polymer ?
#
loop_
_entity_poly.entity_id
_entity_poly.type
_entity_poly.pdbx_seq_one_letter_code
_entity_poly.pdbx_strand_id
1 'polypeptide(L)'
;MRSRFAAFRDGDVAWLLASWHPTTRPAELTLDEAVRWRGLQIVDTVDGAAVDDSGIVEFRATYVADGVHGVLHERSRFVREDGRWFYVDGDFPAQ
;
A
#
# COMPACT_ATOMS: atom_id res chain seq x y z
N MET A 1 -1.14 -5.77 -2.11
CA MET A 1 -1.40 -4.34 -2.42
C MET A 1 -2.87 -3.93 -2.59
N ARG A 2 -3.66 -4.51 -3.52
CA ARG A 2 -5.05 -4.06 -3.82
C ARG A 2 -5.95 -3.90 -2.59
N SER A 3 -5.87 -4.85 -1.64
CA SER A 3 -6.61 -4.78 -0.38
C SER A 3 -6.20 -3.61 0.51
N ARG A 4 -4.89 -3.27 0.59
CA ARG A 4 -4.42 -2.08 1.32
C ARG A 4 -4.94 -0.79 0.68
N PHE A 5 -4.95 -0.70 -0.65
CA PHE A 5 -5.54 0.46 -1.33
C PHE A 5 -7.03 0.64 -1.02
N ALA A 6 -7.81 -0.45 -1.00
CA ALA A 6 -9.21 -0.38 -0.60
C ALA A 6 -9.36 0.12 0.85
N ALA A 7 -8.52 -0.36 1.78
CA ALA A 7 -8.51 0.14 3.14
C ALA A 7 -8.12 1.63 3.25
N PHE A 8 -7.16 2.11 2.46
CA PHE A 8 -6.86 3.54 2.36
C PHE A 8 -8.05 4.36 1.84
N ARG A 9 -8.76 3.84 0.84
CA ARG A 9 -9.96 4.49 0.28
C ARG A 9 -11.12 4.52 1.28
N ASP A 10 -11.31 3.42 2.00
CA ASP A 10 -12.46 3.22 2.90
C ASP A 10 -12.18 3.71 4.33
N GLY A 11 -10.94 4.16 4.62
CA GLY A 11 -10.54 4.64 5.94
C GLY A 11 -10.29 3.54 6.98
N ASP A 12 -10.08 2.29 6.54
CA ASP A 12 -9.89 1.13 7.42
C ASP A 12 -8.46 1.06 7.96
N VAL A 13 -8.19 1.89 8.97
CA VAL A 13 -6.90 1.95 9.67
C VAL A 13 -6.55 0.62 10.33
N ALA A 14 -7.55 -0.10 10.87
CA ALA A 14 -7.34 -1.38 11.53
C ALA A 14 -6.76 -2.42 10.55
N TRP A 15 -7.30 -2.49 9.34
CA TRP A 15 -6.76 -3.36 8.29
C TRP A 15 -5.36 -2.94 7.83
N LEU A 16 -5.10 -1.64 7.71
CA LEU A 16 -3.78 -1.13 7.33
C LEU A 16 -2.72 -1.51 8.36
N LEU A 17 -3.03 -1.40 9.66
CA LEU A 17 -2.15 -1.81 10.76
C LEU A 17 -2.02 -3.33 10.89
N ALA A 18 -3.08 -4.10 10.60
CA ALA A 18 -3.06 -5.56 10.66
C ALA A 18 -2.24 -6.19 9.51
N SER A 19 -2.23 -5.54 8.35
CA SER A 19 -1.48 -5.97 7.15
C SER A 19 -0.09 -5.32 7.03
N TRP A 20 0.37 -4.61 8.05
CA TRP A 20 1.71 -4.04 8.14
C TRP A 20 2.59 -4.96 8.98
N HIS A 21 3.82 -5.17 8.53
CA HIS A 21 4.79 -5.96 9.25
C HIS A 21 5.13 -5.34 10.61
N PRO A 22 5.13 -6.11 11.72
CA PRO A 22 5.30 -5.56 13.07
C PRO A 22 6.58 -4.77 13.30
N THR A 23 7.66 -5.06 12.56
CA THR A 23 8.95 -4.37 12.74
C THR A 23 8.98 -2.96 12.16
N THR A 24 8.14 -2.66 11.16
CA THR A 24 8.09 -1.36 10.48
C THR A 24 6.77 -0.64 10.67
N ARG A 25 5.80 -1.29 11.32
CA ARG A 25 4.47 -0.73 11.57
C ARG A 25 4.54 0.44 12.55
N PRO A 26 3.97 1.61 12.20
CA PRO A 26 3.86 2.72 13.13
C PRO A 26 2.88 2.39 14.28
N ALA A 27 3.10 2.99 15.46
CA ALA A 27 2.22 2.79 16.62
C ALA A 27 0.80 3.32 16.36
N GLU A 28 0.69 4.42 15.63
CA GLU A 28 -0.55 5.05 15.22
C GLU A 28 -0.46 5.42 13.74
N LEU A 29 -1.58 5.26 13.02
CA LEU A 29 -1.71 5.65 11.63
C LEU A 29 -2.92 6.58 11.52
N THR A 30 -2.67 7.84 11.16
CA THR A 30 -3.73 8.81 10.88
C THR A 30 -3.85 8.96 9.38
N LEU A 31 -5.06 8.77 8.86
CA LEU A 31 -5.37 9.05 7.46
C LEU A 31 -5.94 10.46 7.34
N ASP A 32 -5.52 11.17 6.31
CA ASP A 32 -6.12 12.46 5.98
C ASP A 32 -7.45 12.24 5.25
N GLU A 33 -8.56 12.58 5.92
CA GLU A 33 -9.91 12.44 5.38
C GLU A 33 -10.19 13.36 4.18
N ALA A 34 -9.39 14.41 3.99
CA ALA A 34 -9.45 15.27 2.82
C ALA A 34 -8.91 14.57 1.56
N VAL A 35 -8.08 13.54 1.73
CA VAL A 35 -7.55 12.74 0.63
C VAL A 35 -8.55 11.68 0.20
N ARG A 36 -9.02 11.78 -1.04
CA ARG A 36 -9.93 10.80 -1.67
C ARG A 36 -9.18 9.99 -2.72
N TRP A 37 -8.88 8.75 -2.40
CA TRP A 37 -8.31 7.78 -3.35
C TRP A 37 -9.34 7.41 -4.43
N ARG A 38 -8.95 7.51 -5.70
CA ARG A 38 -9.83 7.33 -6.87
C ARG A 38 -9.50 6.10 -7.69
N GLY A 39 -8.23 5.74 -7.80
CA GLY A 39 -7.82 4.64 -8.65
C GLY A 39 -6.49 4.04 -8.24
N LEU A 40 -6.30 2.78 -8.61
CA LEU A 40 -5.08 2.04 -8.43
C LEU A 40 -4.71 1.37 -9.76
N GLN A 41 -3.52 1.70 -10.26
CA GLN A 41 -2.89 1.02 -11.37
C GLN A 41 -1.68 0.25 -10.85
N ILE A 42 -1.64 -1.06 -11.10
CA ILE A 42 -0.42 -1.84 -10.87
C ILE A 42 0.49 -1.64 -12.08
N VAL A 43 1.71 -1.18 -11.85
CA VAL A 43 2.73 -0.94 -12.88
C VAL A 43 3.56 -2.21 -13.08
N ASP A 44 4.04 -2.79 -11.98
CA ASP A 44 4.90 -3.95 -11.99
C ASP A 44 4.66 -4.81 -10.74
N THR A 45 4.97 -6.09 -10.85
CA THR A 45 4.96 -7.03 -9.72
C THR A 45 6.12 -8.01 -9.90
N VAL A 46 6.99 -8.06 -8.91
CA VAL A 46 8.12 -9.00 -8.85
C VAL A 46 7.89 -9.96 -7.71
N ASP A 47 8.02 -11.26 -7.98
CA ASP A 47 7.65 -12.34 -7.06
C ASP A 47 6.20 -12.18 -6.56
N GLY A 48 5.89 -12.59 -5.33
CA GLY A 48 4.55 -12.44 -4.76
C GLY A 48 3.54 -13.51 -5.19
N ALA A 49 4.00 -14.61 -5.80
CA ALA A 49 3.17 -15.78 -6.01
C ALA A 49 2.93 -16.52 -4.69
N ALA A 50 1.99 -17.46 -4.68
CA ALA A 50 1.63 -18.22 -3.48
C ALA A 50 2.79 -19.05 -2.88
N VAL A 51 3.85 -19.27 -3.66
CA VAL A 51 5.06 -20.02 -3.28
C VAL A 51 6.18 -19.12 -2.77
N ASP A 52 6.09 -17.81 -3.00
CA ASP A 52 7.17 -16.88 -2.67
C ASP A 52 7.02 -16.36 -1.23
N ASP A 53 8.15 -16.12 -0.57
CA ASP A 53 8.18 -15.57 0.79
C ASP A 53 8.35 -14.05 0.81
N SER A 54 8.56 -13.44 -0.35
CA SER A 54 8.62 -12.00 -0.56
C SER A 54 7.99 -11.61 -1.89
N GLY A 55 7.66 -10.33 -2.01
CA GLY A 55 7.09 -9.78 -3.24
C GLY A 55 7.20 -8.28 -3.27
N ILE A 56 7.28 -7.73 -4.48
CA ILE A 56 7.32 -6.29 -4.71
C ILE A 56 6.16 -5.93 -5.61
N VAL A 57 5.44 -4.86 -5.27
CA VAL A 57 4.37 -4.31 -6.09
C VAL A 57 4.65 -2.84 -6.34
N GLU A 58 4.85 -2.50 -7.60
CA GLU A 58 4.92 -1.13 -8.06
C GLU A 58 3.55 -0.68 -8.55
N PHE A 59 3.08 0.46 -8.08
CA PHE A 59 1.76 0.96 -8.39
C PHE A 59 1.72 2.48 -8.48
N ARG A 60 0.68 2.95 -9.17
CA ARG A 60 0.26 4.33 -9.22
C ARG A 60 -1.13 4.45 -8.64
N ALA A 61 -1.28 5.23 -7.57
CA ALA A 61 -2.55 5.50 -6.94
C ALA A 61 -2.96 6.95 -7.20
N THR A 62 -4.12 7.14 -7.82
CA THR A 62 -4.66 8.48 -8.08
C THR A 62 -5.50 8.91 -6.90
N TYR A 63 -5.36 10.17 -6.49
CA TYR A 63 -6.14 10.75 -5.41
C TYR A 63 -6.57 12.19 -5.73
N VAL A 64 -7.53 12.68 -4.96
CA VAL A 64 -7.91 14.10 -4.94
C VAL A 64 -7.73 14.59 -3.51
N ALA A 65 -6.95 15.64 -3.31
CA ALA A 65 -6.75 16.32 -2.03
C ALA A 65 -6.98 17.81 -2.24
N ASP A 66 -7.83 18.44 -1.42
CA ASP A 66 -8.18 19.87 -1.54
C ASP A 66 -8.60 20.30 -2.96
N GLY A 67 -9.30 19.40 -3.68
CA GLY A 67 -9.74 19.63 -5.06
C GLY A 67 -8.64 19.46 -6.13
N VAL A 68 -7.40 19.16 -5.73
CA VAL A 68 -6.27 18.93 -6.63
C VAL A 68 -6.12 17.42 -6.90
N HIS A 69 -6.02 17.06 -8.18
CA HIS A 69 -5.71 15.71 -8.60
C HIS A 69 -4.21 15.42 -8.47
N GLY A 70 -3.87 14.32 -7.80
CA GLY A 70 -2.51 13.84 -7.62
C GLY A 70 -2.35 12.37 -8.00
N VAL A 71 -1.10 11.97 -8.22
CA VAL A 71 -0.71 10.57 -8.42
C VAL A 71 0.43 10.25 -7.47
N LEU A 72 0.23 9.22 -6.65
CA LEU A 72 1.28 8.60 -5.85
C LEU A 72 1.87 7.45 -6.68
N HIS A 73 3.17 7.48 -6.96
CA HIS A 73 3.89 6.35 -7.57
C HIS A 73 4.82 5.76 -6.52
N GLU A 74 4.57 4.51 -6.12
CA GLU A 74 5.33 3.81 -5.10
C GLU A 74 5.67 2.39 -5.55
N ARG A 75 6.83 1.91 -5.11
CA ARG A 75 7.25 0.50 -5.20
C ARG A 75 7.33 -0.08 -3.79
N SER A 76 6.31 -0.85 -3.42
CA SER A 76 6.18 -1.42 -2.07
C SER A 76 6.72 -2.84 -1.99
N ARG A 77 7.39 -3.17 -0.88
CA ARG A 77 7.86 -4.51 -0.54
C ARG A 77 6.92 -5.20 0.44
N PHE A 78 6.74 -6.49 0.22
CA PHE A 78 5.93 -7.38 1.03
C PHE A 78 6.73 -8.63 1.40
N VAL A 79 6.43 -9.16 2.58
CA VAL A 79 6.91 -10.48 3.03
C VAL A 79 5.70 -11.35 3.35
N ARG A 80 5.85 -12.66 3.13
CA ARG A 80 4.83 -13.64 3.47
C ARG A 80 5.28 -14.44 4.70
N GLU A 81 4.55 -14.29 5.79
CA GLU A 81 4.79 -15.03 7.03
C GLU A 81 3.52 -15.78 7.41
N ASP A 82 3.63 -17.06 7.76
CA ASP A 82 2.50 -17.93 8.12
C ASP A 82 1.35 -17.89 7.09
N GLY A 83 1.71 -17.79 5.79
CA GLY A 83 0.76 -17.72 4.68
C GLY A 83 0.04 -16.38 4.52
N ARG A 84 0.46 -15.32 5.23
CA ARG A 84 -0.10 -13.97 5.16
C ARG A 84 0.91 -12.97 4.65
N TRP A 85 0.46 -12.06 3.79
CA TRP A 85 1.29 -10.99 3.23
C TRP A 85 1.27 -9.74 4.13
N PHE A 86 2.46 -9.27 4.49
CA PHE A 86 2.66 -8.07 5.28
C PHE A 86 3.44 -7.03 4.47
N TYR A 87 2.98 -5.78 4.50
CA TYR A 87 3.72 -4.64 3.97
C TYR A 87 4.90 -4.33 4.87
N VAL A 88 6.11 -4.25 4.30
CA VAL A 88 7.33 -3.92 5.04
C VAL A 88 7.64 -2.44 4.90
N ASP A 89 7.90 -2.01 3.66
CA ASP A 89 8.24 -0.65 3.32
C ASP A 89 7.87 -0.37 1.85
N GLY A 90 8.16 0.84 1.40
CA GLY A 90 8.09 1.20 0.00
C GLY A 90 9.00 2.38 -0.31
N ASP A 91 9.44 2.43 -1.55
CA ASP A 91 10.21 3.55 -2.08
C ASP A 91 9.36 4.31 -3.10
N PHE A 92 9.67 5.60 -3.26
CA PHE A 92 9.06 6.45 -4.29
C PHE A 92 10.05 6.55 -5.46
N PRO A 93 9.81 5.81 -6.57
CA PRO A 93 10.68 5.91 -7.74
C PRO A 93 10.72 7.35 -8.24
N ALA A 94 11.87 7.78 -8.76
CA ALA A 94 11.94 9.04 -9.48
C ALA A 94 10.98 8.97 -10.70
N GLN A 95 10.22 10.06 -10.91
CA GLN A 95 9.23 10.17 -11.99
C GLN A 95 9.87 10.08 -13.38
#